data_AF-A0A1J9RDJ6-F1
#
_entry.id   AF-A0A1J9RDJ6-F1
#
_cell.length_a   1.000
_cell.length_b   1.000
_cell.length_c   1.000
_cell.angle_alpha   90.00
_cell.angle_beta   90.00
_cell.angle_gamma   90.00
#
_symmetry.space_group_name_H-M   'P 1'
#
loop_
_entity.id
_entity.type
_entity.pdbx_description
1 polymer ?
#
loop_
_entity_poly.entity_id
_entity_poly.type
_entity_poly.pdbx_seq_one_letter_code
_entity_poly.pdbx_strand_id
1 'polypeptide(L)'
;MVPPPSELIGAAGRRYLFKQLIQERSHLGRIRTRQIRLEGHSQGHFLKLEDIRPRLPESPFIRLPHDTIPDQRIFVYRYMNDDFLSLARKQISMQARKQILKASLRGIAELHSHDIVHLDIKPDNIMVNYLCTGPETIVEQVQIIDLENAAYLPKGRCIKRMLAGNDSWRSPESHFKGKLNKPSDVFSFAAVCIYAMLGQVIFGADEDLQKHESQGAFPHVIRLQRQVCFFGDREALNGLMTHVGDEEVNCQVLGFLWDDRVADYHSYKPFSEWSNVTDDEFKDLIRRMTNLDPQKRATAREALEHPWFAGCEIY
;
A
#
# COMPACT_ATOMS: atom_id res chain seq x y z
N MET A 1 7.44 31.60 7.12
CA MET A 1 6.77 30.80 8.16
C MET A 1 7.35 31.16 9.50
N VAL A 2 6.52 31.45 10.50
CA VAL A 2 6.96 31.64 11.89
C VAL A 2 7.56 30.32 12.37
N PRO A 3 8.75 30.29 13.03
CA PRO A 3 9.29 29.06 13.58
C PRO A 3 8.27 28.44 14.55
N PRO A 4 8.11 27.10 14.56
CA PRO A 4 7.15 26.48 15.45
C PRO A 4 7.45 26.87 16.90
N PRO A 5 6.41 27.06 17.75
CA PRO A 5 6.62 27.31 19.17
C PRO A 5 7.58 26.25 19.74
N SER A 6 8.54 26.68 20.55
CA SER A 6 9.57 25.81 21.13
C SER A 6 8.98 24.66 21.96
N GLU A 7 7.79 24.88 22.51
CA GLU A 7 7.02 23.92 23.30
C GLU A 7 5.59 23.81 22.74
N LEU A 8 5.16 22.58 22.48
CA LEU A 8 3.82 22.24 22.05
C LEU A 8 3.14 21.40 23.13
N ILE A 9 1.84 21.60 23.36
CA ILE A 9 1.07 20.86 24.36
C ILE A 9 0.01 20.02 23.64
N GLY A 10 0.08 18.70 23.83
CA GLY A 10 -0.91 17.76 23.30
C GLY A 10 -2.21 17.77 24.10
N ALA A 11 -3.27 17.23 23.50
CA ALA A 11 -4.59 17.09 24.10
C ALA A 11 -4.56 16.22 25.38
N ALA A 12 -3.60 15.30 25.51
CA ALA A 12 -3.38 14.55 26.74
C ALA A 12 -2.56 15.32 27.82
N GLY A 13 -2.31 16.62 27.62
CA GLY A 13 -1.53 17.46 28.56
C GLY A 13 -0.01 17.27 28.50
N ARG A 14 0.49 16.46 27.55
CA ARG A 14 1.92 16.19 27.36
C ARG A 14 2.61 17.34 26.63
N ARG A 15 3.85 17.62 27.04
CA ARG A 15 4.69 18.68 26.47
C ARG A 15 5.69 18.09 25.47
N TYR A 16 5.78 18.70 24.31
CA TYR A 16 6.66 18.29 23.21
C TYR A 16 7.60 19.44 22.85
N LEU A 17 8.91 19.16 22.90
CA LEU A 17 9.95 20.14 22.58
C LEU A 17 10.51 19.90 21.19
N PHE A 18 10.70 20.97 20.42
CA PHE A 18 11.32 20.84 19.11
C PHE A 18 12.80 20.48 19.20
N LYS A 19 13.24 19.41 18.51
CA LYS A 19 14.69 19.14 18.32
C LYS A 19 15.17 19.32 16.90
N GLN A 20 14.51 18.69 15.92
CA GLN A 20 14.99 18.66 14.54
C GLN A 20 13.88 18.32 13.54
N LEU A 21 14.01 18.86 12.33
CA LEU A 21 13.20 18.52 11.15
C LEU A 21 13.79 17.29 10.44
N ILE A 22 12.98 16.25 10.20
CA ILE A 22 13.42 15.00 9.54
C ILE A 22 13.08 15.01 8.04
N GLN A 23 11.92 15.55 7.68
CA GLN A 23 11.45 15.60 6.30
C GLN A 23 10.50 16.79 6.16
N GLU A 24 10.69 17.57 5.10
CA GLU A 24 9.80 18.65 4.69
C GLU A 24 8.92 18.13 3.55
N ARG A 25 7.59 18.20 3.70
CA ARG A 25 6.65 18.11 2.59
C ARG A 25 6.16 19.54 2.32
N SER A 26 5.86 19.89 1.07
CA SER A 26 5.63 21.25 0.57
C SER A 26 4.62 22.13 1.35
N HIS A 27 3.91 21.58 2.34
CA HIS A 27 2.97 22.32 3.18
C HIS A 27 3.05 22.00 4.70
N LEU A 28 3.99 21.19 5.19
CA LEU A 28 3.90 20.60 6.54
C LEU A 28 5.28 20.42 7.20
N GLY A 29 5.51 21.14 8.31
CA GLY A 29 6.69 20.99 9.16
C GLY A 29 6.61 19.74 10.06
N ARG A 30 7.77 19.19 10.45
CA ARG A 30 7.88 18.02 11.35
C ARG A 30 8.89 18.24 12.47
N ILE A 31 8.66 17.56 13.59
CA ILE A 31 9.40 17.76 14.85
C ILE A 31 9.82 16.40 15.44
N ARG A 32 11.09 16.27 15.83
CA ARG A 32 11.65 15.11 16.53
C ARG A 32 11.78 15.36 18.04
N THR A 33 11.40 14.40 18.87
CA THR A 33 12.08 14.08 20.14
C THR A 33 12.50 12.60 20.12
N ARG A 34 13.43 12.16 20.98
CA ARG A 34 14.13 10.85 20.89
C ARG A 34 13.21 9.60 20.84
N GLN A 35 11.90 9.72 21.03
CA GLN A 35 10.93 8.62 21.01
C GLN A 35 9.63 8.95 20.26
N ILE A 36 9.47 10.18 19.75
CA ILE A 36 8.19 10.70 19.26
C ILE A 36 8.40 11.49 17.96
N ARG A 37 7.46 11.34 17.03
CA ARG A 37 7.39 12.02 15.74
C ARG A 37 6.10 12.83 15.67
N LEU A 38 6.21 14.12 15.35
CA LEU A 38 5.07 15.01 15.15
C LEU A 38 4.87 15.23 13.66
N GLU A 39 3.64 15.08 13.20
CA GLU A 39 3.23 15.26 11.81
C GLU A 39 2.08 16.25 11.74
N GLY A 40 2.29 17.37 11.05
CA GLY A 40 1.19 18.28 10.71
C GLY A 40 0.38 17.74 9.53
N HIS A 41 -0.91 18.09 9.46
CA HIS A 41 -1.82 17.67 8.38
C HIS A 41 -2.66 18.83 7.84
N SER A 42 -3.14 18.67 6.60
CA SER A 42 -4.19 19.54 6.07
C SER A 42 -5.48 19.38 6.90
N GLN A 43 -6.38 20.38 6.85
CA GLN A 43 -7.65 20.29 7.60
C GLN A 43 -8.48 19.06 7.19
N GLY A 44 -8.54 18.76 5.89
CA GLY A 44 -9.28 17.60 5.39
C GLY A 44 -8.71 16.28 5.90
N HIS A 45 -7.39 16.11 5.86
CA HIS A 45 -6.73 14.88 6.32
C HIS A 45 -6.83 14.71 7.84
N PHE A 46 -6.69 15.80 8.59
CA PHE A 46 -6.82 15.78 10.05
C PHE A 46 -8.21 15.32 10.49
N LEU A 47 -9.27 15.94 9.95
CA LEU A 47 -10.65 15.56 10.26
C LEU A 47 -10.98 14.13 9.88
N LYS A 48 -10.42 13.66 8.76
CA LYS A 48 -10.63 12.30 8.27
C LYS A 48 -10.04 11.24 9.19
N LEU A 49 -8.82 11.45 9.72
CA LEU A 49 -8.25 10.53 10.69
C LEU A 49 -9.00 10.57 12.03
N GLU A 50 -9.46 11.74 12.46
CA GLU A 50 -10.31 11.87 13.66
C GLU A 50 -11.66 11.14 13.51
N ASP A 51 -12.21 11.03 12.29
CA ASP A 51 -13.38 10.18 12.04
C ASP A 51 -13.01 8.68 12.05
N ILE A 52 -11.90 8.28 11.45
CA ILE A 52 -11.54 6.85 11.38
C ILE A 52 -11.09 6.30 12.74
N ARG A 53 -10.32 7.07 13.51
CA ARG A 53 -9.64 6.60 14.73
C ARG A 53 -10.59 5.98 15.78
N PRO A 54 -11.76 6.55 16.13
CA PRO A 54 -12.68 5.95 17.08
C PRO A 54 -13.22 4.56 16.69
N ARG A 55 -13.09 4.18 15.41
CA ARG A 55 -13.54 2.88 14.88
C ARG A 55 -12.45 1.81 14.93
N LEU A 56 -11.22 2.18 15.27
CA LEU A 56 -10.08 1.27 15.37
C LEU A 56 -9.64 1.14 16.83
N PRO A 57 -9.63 -0.07 17.40
CA PRO A 57 -9.00 -0.29 18.69
C PRO A 57 -7.49 -0.05 18.59
N GLU A 58 -6.81 0.03 19.74
CA GLU A 58 -5.34 -0.01 19.74
C GLU A 58 -4.86 -1.32 19.11
N SER A 59 -4.00 -1.20 18.11
CA SER A 59 -3.49 -2.32 17.33
C SER A 59 -1.97 -2.36 17.37
N PRO A 60 -1.36 -3.55 17.51
CA PRO A 60 0.07 -3.70 17.33
C PRO A 60 0.51 -3.56 15.87
N PHE A 61 -0.43 -3.64 14.90
CA PHE A 61 -0.16 -3.66 13.45
C PHE A 61 -0.63 -2.40 12.69
N ILE A 62 -1.38 -1.51 13.34
CA ILE A 62 -1.84 -0.24 12.75
C ILE A 62 -1.31 0.91 13.61
N ARG A 63 -0.68 1.90 12.98
CA ARG A 63 -0.13 3.05 13.69
C ARG A 63 -1.16 4.14 13.85
N LEU A 64 -1.63 4.34 15.08
CA LEU A 64 -2.52 5.45 15.45
C LEU A 64 -1.76 6.55 16.20
N PRO A 65 -2.25 7.81 16.17
CA PRO A 65 -1.69 8.89 16.97
C PRO A 65 -1.71 8.56 18.46
N HIS A 66 -0.55 8.70 19.11
CA HIS A 66 -0.40 8.61 20.55
C HIS A 66 -0.95 9.85 21.27
N ASP A 67 -0.92 11.01 20.62
CA ASP A 67 -1.49 12.28 21.08
C ASP A 67 -1.87 13.16 19.88
N THR A 68 -2.59 14.24 20.13
CA THR A 68 -3.02 15.23 19.12
C THR A 68 -2.71 16.64 19.62
N ILE A 69 -2.38 17.56 18.72
CA ILE A 69 -2.32 18.99 19.01
C ILE A 69 -3.29 19.67 18.03
N PRO A 70 -4.59 19.74 18.38
CA PRO A 70 -5.65 20.09 17.43
C PRO A 70 -5.50 21.47 16.80
N ASP A 71 -5.10 22.47 17.58
CA ASP A 71 -4.95 23.87 17.12
C ASP A 71 -3.93 24.00 15.98
N GLN A 72 -2.96 23.08 15.93
CA GLN A 72 -1.92 23.04 14.91
C GLN A 72 -2.11 21.89 13.93
N ARG A 73 -3.18 21.10 14.07
CA ARG A 73 -3.50 19.93 13.23
C ARG A 73 -2.35 18.93 13.19
N ILE A 74 -1.71 18.72 14.35
CA ILE A 74 -0.57 17.82 14.48
C ILE A 74 -1.02 16.52 15.14
N PHE A 75 -0.65 15.39 14.53
CA PHE A 75 -0.67 14.08 15.16
C PHE A 75 0.71 13.75 15.73
N VAL A 76 0.70 13.16 16.92
CA VAL A 76 1.91 12.77 17.64
C VAL A 76 2.00 11.26 17.64
N TYR A 77 3.04 10.69 17.02
CA TYR A 77 3.24 9.25 16.90
C TYR A 77 4.46 8.79 17.67
N ARG A 78 4.45 7.54 18.16
CA ARG A 78 5.67 6.86 18.62
C ARG A 78 6.63 6.71 17.45
N TYR A 79 7.91 6.94 17.68
CA TYR A 79 8.95 6.78 16.66
C TYR A 79 9.05 5.31 16.21
N MET A 80 9.37 5.09 14.94
CA MET A 80 9.71 3.78 14.40
C MET A 80 10.95 3.89 13.50
N ASN A 81 11.75 2.83 13.42
CA ASN A 81 13.11 2.88 12.88
C ASN A 81 13.17 3.28 11.40
N ASP A 82 12.61 2.46 10.50
CA ASP A 82 12.62 2.67 9.05
C ASP A 82 11.32 2.15 8.41
N ASP A 83 11.08 2.55 7.17
CA ASP A 83 10.05 1.97 6.31
C ASP A 83 10.55 0.72 5.56
N PHE A 84 9.61 -0.10 5.07
CA PHE A 84 9.94 -1.35 4.40
C PHE A 84 10.61 -1.14 3.03
N LEU A 85 10.35 -0.03 2.33
CA LEU A 85 11.05 0.29 1.07
C LEU A 85 12.56 0.42 1.33
N SER A 86 12.91 1.19 2.36
CA SER A 86 14.27 1.43 2.80
C SER A 86 14.96 0.12 3.24
N LEU A 87 14.27 -0.73 3.99
CA LEU A 87 14.81 -2.03 4.43
C LEU A 87 14.99 -3.02 3.27
N ALA A 88 14.03 -3.11 2.35
CA ALA A 88 14.14 -3.97 1.18
C ALA A 88 15.36 -3.58 0.31
N ARG A 89 15.62 -2.27 0.14
CA ARG A 89 16.83 -1.76 -0.55
C ARG A 89 18.13 -2.07 0.18
N LYS A 90 18.11 -2.15 1.51
CA LYS A 90 19.25 -2.61 2.34
C LYS A 90 19.47 -4.13 2.25
N GLN A 91 18.65 -4.83 1.47
CA GLN A 91 18.76 -6.26 1.21
C GLN A 91 18.70 -7.13 2.49
N ILE A 92 17.78 -6.79 3.41
CA ILE A 92 17.48 -7.61 4.59
C ILE A 92 17.11 -9.05 4.19
N SER A 93 17.25 -9.99 5.14
CA SER A 93 17.04 -11.41 4.90
C SER A 93 15.63 -11.74 4.41
N MET A 94 15.50 -12.82 3.63
CA MET A 94 14.20 -13.29 3.14
C MET A 94 13.21 -13.57 4.28
N GLN A 95 13.70 -14.10 5.39
CA GLN A 95 12.88 -14.35 6.58
C GLN A 95 12.32 -13.05 7.15
N ALA A 96 13.15 -12.01 7.31
CA ALA A 96 12.71 -10.70 7.80
C ALA A 96 11.68 -10.07 6.85
N ARG A 97 11.87 -10.18 5.53
CA ARG A 97 10.89 -9.71 4.53
C ARG A 97 9.55 -10.43 4.68
N LYS A 98 9.54 -11.77 4.81
CA LYS A 98 8.30 -12.55 5.00
C LYS A 98 7.59 -12.20 6.31
N GLN A 99 8.34 -12.01 7.40
CA GLN A 99 7.79 -11.53 8.69
C GLN A 99 7.13 -10.15 8.55
N ILE A 100 7.79 -9.22 7.87
CA ILE A 100 7.24 -7.87 7.63
C ILE A 100 5.96 -7.95 6.80
N LEU A 101 5.96 -8.71 5.71
CA LEU A 101 4.78 -8.91 4.86
C LEU A 101 3.63 -9.52 5.66
N LYS A 102 3.87 -10.56 6.46
CA LYS A 102 2.83 -11.21 7.26
C LYS A 102 2.19 -10.23 8.26
N ALA A 103 3.00 -9.48 8.98
CA ALA A 103 2.52 -8.50 9.96
C ALA A 103 1.79 -7.32 9.31
N SER A 104 2.25 -6.91 8.13
CA SER A 104 1.56 -5.90 7.31
C SER A 104 0.17 -6.39 6.89
N LEU A 105 0.07 -7.63 6.43
CA LEU A 105 -1.19 -8.24 6.04
C LEU A 105 -2.16 -8.42 7.22
N ARG A 106 -1.65 -8.67 8.43
CA ARG A 106 -2.44 -8.60 9.68
C ARG A 106 -3.06 -7.24 9.89
N GLY A 107 -2.27 -6.16 9.75
CA GLY A 107 -2.78 -4.79 9.85
C GLY A 107 -3.86 -4.48 8.80
N ILE A 108 -3.66 -4.93 7.56
CA ILE A 108 -4.68 -4.78 6.49
C ILE A 108 -5.95 -5.57 6.82
N ALA A 109 -5.82 -6.82 7.26
CA ALA A 109 -6.96 -7.66 7.65
C ALA A 109 -7.73 -7.05 8.83
N GLU A 110 -7.04 -6.40 9.77
CA GLU A 110 -7.65 -5.70 10.90
C GLU A 110 -8.38 -4.41 10.47
N LEU A 111 -7.81 -3.61 9.56
CA LEU A 111 -8.55 -2.48 8.95
C LEU A 111 -9.82 -3.01 8.28
N HIS A 112 -9.69 -4.07 7.48
CA HIS A 112 -10.80 -4.67 6.74
C HIS A 112 -11.87 -5.27 7.65
N SER A 113 -11.54 -5.80 8.83
CA SER A 113 -12.52 -6.33 9.78
C SER A 113 -13.36 -5.22 10.44
N HIS A 114 -12.85 -3.98 10.47
CA HIS A 114 -13.54 -2.78 10.94
C HIS A 114 -14.17 -1.97 9.79
N ASP A 115 -14.34 -2.58 8.62
CA ASP A 115 -14.87 -1.94 7.42
C ASP A 115 -14.07 -0.70 7.01
N ILE A 116 -12.76 -0.68 7.24
CA ILE A 116 -11.89 0.39 6.80
C ILE A 116 -11.00 -0.11 5.66
N VAL A 117 -10.93 0.65 4.57
CA VAL A 117 -9.99 0.44 3.47
C VAL A 117 -8.85 1.44 3.57
N HIS A 118 -7.62 1.07 3.20
CA HIS A 118 -6.44 1.92 3.29
C HIS A 118 -6.25 2.81 2.05
N LEU A 119 -6.39 2.20 0.87
CA LEU A 119 -6.30 2.76 -0.48
C LEU A 119 -4.95 3.36 -0.90
N ASP A 120 -3.91 3.23 -0.07
CA ASP A 120 -2.52 3.59 -0.41
C ASP A 120 -1.49 2.61 0.17
N ILE A 121 -1.74 1.31 0.02
CA ILE A 121 -0.78 0.28 0.45
C ILE A 121 0.45 0.32 -0.46
N LYS A 122 1.62 0.56 0.15
CA LYS A 122 2.94 0.59 -0.50
C LYS A 122 4.03 0.36 0.55
N PRO A 123 5.27 0.01 0.15
CA PRO A 123 6.32 -0.33 1.12
C PRO A 123 6.71 0.86 2.02
N ASP A 124 6.60 2.10 1.53
CA ASP A 124 6.83 3.32 2.32
C ASP A 124 5.84 3.49 3.48
N ASN A 125 4.64 2.91 3.36
CA ASN A 125 3.58 2.99 4.36
C ASN A 125 3.59 1.78 5.32
N ILE A 126 4.68 1.00 5.33
CA ILE A 126 4.92 -0.10 6.27
C ILE A 126 6.14 0.27 7.08
N MET A 127 5.94 0.69 8.34
CA MET A 127 7.02 1.03 9.25
C MET A 127 7.46 -0.18 10.06
N VAL A 128 8.75 -0.26 10.35
CA VAL A 128 9.38 -1.41 11.00
C VAL A 128 10.31 -0.94 12.11
N ASN A 129 10.15 -1.52 13.31
CA ASN A 129 11.16 -1.53 14.36
C ASN A 129 11.95 -2.83 14.25
N TYR A 130 13.26 -2.71 14.37
CA TYR A 130 14.17 -3.84 14.19
C TYR A 130 15.48 -3.60 14.92
N LEU A 131 16.15 -4.71 15.25
CA LEU A 131 17.51 -4.74 15.74
C LEU A 131 18.43 -5.32 14.68
N CYS A 132 19.64 -4.75 14.57
CA CYS A 132 20.72 -5.35 13.78
C CYS A 132 21.65 -6.12 14.71
N THR A 133 21.74 -7.43 14.49
CA THR A 133 22.69 -8.30 15.20
C THR A 133 23.67 -8.85 14.17
N GLY A 134 24.72 -8.06 13.88
CA GLY A 134 25.63 -8.35 12.77
C GLY A 134 24.90 -8.27 11.41
N PRO A 135 24.93 -9.33 10.57
CA PRO A 135 24.22 -9.33 9.28
C PRO A 135 22.71 -9.59 9.42
N GLU A 136 22.24 -10.00 10.61
CA GLU A 136 20.85 -10.39 10.80
C GLU A 136 19.99 -9.20 11.23
N THR A 137 18.81 -9.09 10.61
CA THR A 137 17.77 -8.12 10.97
C THR A 137 16.69 -8.85 11.75
N ILE A 138 16.56 -8.57 13.04
CA ILE A 138 15.49 -9.08 13.88
C ILE A 138 14.36 -8.06 13.85
N VAL A 139 13.23 -8.45 13.28
CA VAL A 139 12.02 -7.62 13.20
C VAL A 139 11.33 -7.66 14.56
N GLU A 140 11.11 -6.50 15.20
CA GLU A 140 10.44 -6.39 16.50
C GLU A 140 8.99 -5.96 16.37
N GLN A 141 8.70 -5.02 15.46
CA GLN A 141 7.35 -4.50 15.27
C GLN A 141 7.15 -4.01 13.86
N VAL A 142 5.95 -4.21 13.32
CA VAL A 142 5.56 -3.74 11.99
C VAL A 142 4.20 -3.08 12.09
N GLN A 143 4.07 -1.87 11.56
CA GLN A 143 2.79 -1.16 11.54
C GLN A 143 2.51 -0.54 10.18
N ILE A 144 1.27 -0.69 9.72
CA ILE A 144 0.73 0.11 8.61
C ILE A 144 0.55 1.55 9.09
N ILE A 145 0.96 2.51 8.27
CA ILE A 145 0.89 3.95 8.53
C ILE A 145 0.15 4.68 7.41
N ASP A 146 -0.05 6.00 7.58
CA ASP A 146 -0.58 6.88 6.53
C ASP A 146 -2.03 6.56 6.11
N LEU A 147 -2.93 6.69 7.09
CA LEU A 147 -4.38 6.52 6.91
C LEU A 147 -5.06 7.75 6.25
N GLU A 148 -4.32 8.63 5.57
CA GLU A 148 -4.89 9.83 4.93
C GLU A 148 -5.87 9.48 3.81
N ASN A 149 -5.59 8.40 3.06
CA ASN A 149 -6.48 7.88 2.02
C ASN A 149 -7.54 6.91 2.55
N ALA A 150 -7.40 6.44 3.79
CA ALA A 150 -8.26 5.41 4.34
C ALA A 150 -9.73 5.84 4.40
N ALA A 151 -10.68 4.92 4.40
CA ALA A 151 -12.09 5.28 4.47
C ALA A 151 -12.91 4.21 5.15
N TYR A 152 -13.89 4.63 5.97
CA TYR A 152 -14.91 3.73 6.49
C TYR A 152 -15.92 3.39 5.39
N LEU A 153 -16.05 2.10 5.10
CA LEU A 153 -16.76 1.53 3.98
C LEU A 153 -17.50 0.24 4.40
N PRO A 154 -18.70 0.38 4.99
CA PRO A 154 -19.54 -0.75 5.36
C PRO A 154 -19.82 -1.70 4.19
N LYS A 155 -20.20 -2.94 4.52
CA LYS A 155 -20.58 -3.96 3.53
C LYS A 155 -21.55 -3.42 2.47
N GLY A 156 -21.25 -3.67 1.20
CA GLY A 156 -22.05 -3.24 0.05
C GLY A 156 -21.80 -1.80 -0.42
N ARG A 157 -20.95 -1.04 0.26
CA ARG A 157 -20.53 0.30 -0.19
C ARG A 157 -19.24 0.22 -1.00
N CYS A 158 -19.04 1.17 -1.90
CA CYS A 158 -17.80 1.38 -2.63
C CYS A 158 -17.52 2.89 -2.80
N ILE A 159 -16.26 3.25 -3.01
CA ILE A 159 -15.88 4.61 -3.42
C ILE A 159 -15.77 4.62 -4.95
N LYS A 160 -16.32 5.65 -5.60
CA LYS A 160 -16.21 5.86 -7.05
C LYS A 160 -15.57 7.21 -7.33
N ARG A 161 -15.01 7.39 -8.54
CA ARG A 161 -14.46 8.67 -9.03
C ARG A 161 -13.23 9.18 -8.27
N MET A 162 -12.68 8.39 -7.36
CA MET A 162 -11.44 8.68 -6.65
C MET A 162 -10.28 7.99 -7.36
N LEU A 163 -9.22 8.74 -7.67
CA LEU A 163 -7.94 8.18 -8.09
C LEU A 163 -7.09 7.96 -6.83
N ALA A 164 -7.17 6.78 -6.24
CA ALA A 164 -6.54 6.48 -4.96
C ALA A 164 -5.19 5.75 -5.12
N GLY A 165 -4.32 5.89 -4.13
CA GLY A 165 -3.06 5.16 -4.02
C GLY A 165 -1.93 5.71 -4.89
N ASN A 166 -0.73 5.21 -4.66
CA ASN A 166 0.45 5.51 -5.49
C ASN A 166 0.45 4.72 -6.80
N ASP A 167 0.85 5.37 -7.90
CA ASP A 167 0.82 4.82 -9.26
C ASP A 167 1.48 3.43 -9.41
N SER A 168 2.57 3.18 -8.68
CA SER A 168 3.35 1.95 -8.82
C SER A 168 2.76 0.75 -8.07
N TRP A 169 1.73 0.97 -7.25
CA TRP A 169 1.11 -0.05 -6.41
C TRP A 169 -0.41 -0.14 -6.62
N ARG A 170 -0.97 0.72 -7.48
CA ARG A 170 -2.41 0.89 -7.66
C ARG A 170 -3.08 -0.32 -8.30
N SER A 171 -4.29 -0.64 -7.84
CA SER A 171 -5.15 -1.67 -8.44
C SER A 171 -5.73 -1.28 -9.82
N PRO A 172 -6.09 -2.25 -10.66
CA PRO A 172 -6.64 -1.97 -12.00
C PRO A 172 -7.93 -1.16 -11.92
N GLU A 173 -8.87 -1.51 -11.03
CA GLU A 173 -10.12 -0.76 -10.88
C GLU A 173 -9.89 0.70 -10.45
N SER A 174 -8.79 0.99 -9.75
CA SER A 174 -8.46 2.34 -9.32
C SER A 174 -7.82 3.20 -10.42
N HIS A 175 -7.15 2.61 -11.41
CA HIS A 175 -6.72 3.37 -12.59
C HIS A 175 -7.89 3.94 -13.38
N PHE A 176 -9.03 3.22 -13.38
CA PHE A 176 -10.28 3.67 -14.01
C PHE A 176 -11.18 4.51 -13.10
N LYS A 177 -10.73 4.84 -11.87
CA LYS A 177 -11.57 5.50 -10.85
C LYS A 177 -12.91 4.76 -10.62
N GLY A 178 -12.90 3.44 -10.79
CA GLY A 178 -14.05 2.57 -10.67
C GLY A 178 -14.47 2.35 -9.21
N LYS A 179 -15.12 1.21 -8.94
CA LYS A 179 -15.61 0.84 -7.61
C LYS A 179 -14.46 0.35 -6.72
N LEU A 180 -13.94 1.23 -5.86
CA LEU A 180 -12.91 0.91 -4.87
C LEU A 180 -13.52 0.29 -3.60
N ASN A 181 -12.86 -0.76 -3.09
CA ASN A 181 -13.18 -1.43 -1.82
C ASN A 181 -11.96 -2.21 -1.30
N LYS A 182 -12.12 -3.02 -0.25
CA LYS A 182 -11.11 -3.89 0.38
C LYS A 182 -10.22 -4.66 -0.63
N PRO A 183 -10.73 -5.22 -1.74
CA PRO A 183 -9.89 -5.89 -2.72
C PRO A 183 -8.80 -5.00 -3.33
N SER A 184 -9.01 -3.69 -3.41
CA SER A 184 -8.02 -2.75 -3.95
C SER A 184 -6.73 -2.74 -3.10
N ASP A 185 -6.86 -2.79 -1.78
CA ASP A 185 -5.70 -2.91 -0.86
C ASP A 185 -4.97 -4.24 -1.05
N VAL A 186 -5.70 -5.33 -1.29
CA VAL A 186 -5.12 -6.67 -1.47
C VAL A 186 -4.29 -6.75 -2.74
N PHE A 187 -4.76 -6.15 -3.84
CA PHE A 187 -3.98 -6.07 -5.08
C PHE A 187 -2.70 -5.25 -4.87
N SER A 188 -2.81 -4.09 -4.23
CA SER A 188 -1.64 -3.26 -3.90
C SER A 188 -0.64 -3.99 -3.01
N PHE A 189 -1.13 -4.75 -2.03
CA PHE A 189 -0.29 -5.59 -1.18
C PHE A 189 0.41 -6.71 -1.96
N ALA A 190 -0.22 -7.31 -2.96
CA ALA A 190 0.43 -8.30 -3.83
C ALA A 190 1.61 -7.70 -4.60
N ALA A 191 1.48 -6.47 -5.12
CA ALA A 191 2.59 -5.76 -5.74
C ALA A 191 3.74 -5.52 -4.74
N VAL A 192 3.43 -5.19 -3.48
CA VAL A 192 4.41 -5.08 -2.39
C VAL A 192 5.12 -6.41 -2.12
N CYS A 193 4.39 -7.53 -2.10
CA CYS A 193 4.97 -8.87 -1.96
C CYS A 193 5.97 -9.17 -3.09
N ILE A 194 5.58 -8.91 -4.35
CA ILE A 194 6.47 -9.14 -5.50
C ILE A 194 7.72 -8.29 -5.40
N TYR A 195 7.60 -7.00 -5.06
CA TYR A 195 8.75 -6.13 -4.84
C TYR A 195 9.66 -6.65 -3.73
N ALA A 196 9.10 -7.04 -2.58
CA ALA A 196 9.87 -7.55 -1.47
C ALA A 196 10.66 -8.81 -1.84
N MET A 197 10.09 -9.70 -2.64
CA MET A 197 10.73 -10.97 -2.98
C MET A 197 11.72 -10.85 -4.15
N LEU A 198 11.43 -9.99 -5.13
CA LEU A 198 12.21 -9.90 -6.38
C LEU A 198 13.07 -8.64 -6.47
N GLY A 199 12.85 -7.64 -5.61
CA GLY A 199 13.54 -6.35 -5.65
C GLY A 199 13.08 -5.40 -6.75
N GLN A 200 12.08 -5.79 -7.56
CA GLN A 200 11.60 -5.01 -8.70
C GLN A 200 10.22 -4.40 -8.44
N VAL A 201 10.09 -3.09 -8.72
CA VAL A 201 8.79 -2.41 -8.74
C VAL A 201 8.15 -2.64 -10.11
N ILE A 202 7.32 -3.67 -10.24
CA ILE A 202 6.83 -4.18 -11.53
C ILE A 202 5.92 -3.19 -12.29
N PHE A 203 5.33 -2.23 -11.60
CA PHE A 203 4.59 -1.10 -12.18
C PHE A 203 5.31 0.23 -11.93
N GLY A 204 6.64 0.23 -11.80
CA GLY A 204 7.44 1.44 -11.58
C GLY A 204 7.61 2.28 -12.86
N ALA A 205 8.23 3.44 -12.72
CA ALA A 205 8.68 4.28 -13.85
C ALA A 205 10.06 3.83 -14.33
N ASP A 206 10.13 2.64 -14.91
CA ASP A 206 11.35 2.08 -15.50
C ASP A 206 11.59 2.60 -16.94
N GLU A 207 12.70 2.18 -17.55
CA GLU A 207 13.10 2.60 -18.90
C GLU A 207 12.05 2.24 -19.97
N ASP A 208 11.38 1.10 -19.82
CA ASP A 208 10.34 0.64 -20.73
C ASP A 208 9.13 1.58 -20.70
N LEU A 209 8.67 1.96 -19.51
CA LEU A 209 7.61 2.96 -19.38
C LEU A 209 8.04 4.31 -19.94
N GLN A 210 9.22 4.79 -19.58
CA GLN A 210 9.73 6.10 -20.03
C GLN A 210 9.81 6.15 -21.57
N LYS A 211 10.23 5.05 -22.19
CA LYS A 211 10.25 4.89 -23.64
C LYS A 211 8.84 5.04 -24.24
N HIS A 212 7.86 4.27 -23.75
CA HIS A 212 6.49 4.37 -24.28
C HIS A 212 5.84 5.73 -23.99
N GLU A 213 6.13 6.33 -22.83
CA GLU A 213 5.69 7.68 -22.49
C GLU A 213 6.26 8.73 -23.45
N SER A 214 7.55 8.63 -23.79
CA SER A 214 8.19 9.51 -24.79
C SER A 214 7.58 9.37 -26.20
N GLN A 215 6.90 8.26 -26.47
CA GLN A 215 6.18 7.99 -27.72
C GLN A 215 4.70 8.41 -27.66
N GLY A 216 4.27 9.05 -26.58
CA GLY A 216 2.92 9.59 -26.40
C GLY A 216 1.94 8.64 -25.68
N ALA A 217 2.38 7.48 -25.21
CA ALA A 217 1.53 6.62 -24.39
C ALA A 217 1.34 7.21 -22.99
N PHE A 218 0.13 7.12 -22.45
CA PHE A 218 -0.11 7.57 -21.09
C PHE A 218 0.43 6.54 -20.07
N PRO A 219 1.18 6.95 -19.03
CA PRO A 219 1.78 6.04 -18.05
C PRO A 219 0.80 5.04 -17.42
N HIS A 220 -0.42 5.47 -17.13
CA HIS A 220 -1.44 4.60 -16.54
C HIS A 220 -1.92 3.49 -17.50
N VAL A 221 -1.89 3.71 -18.82
CA VAL A 221 -2.24 2.70 -19.83
C VAL A 221 -1.16 1.63 -19.89
N ILE A 222 0.12 2.01 -19.82
CA ILE A 222 1.25 1.06 -19.78
C ILE A 222 1.16 0.20 -18.50
N ARG A 223 0.83 0.81 -17.37
CA ARG A 223 0.61 0.09 -16.10
C ARG A 223 -0.54 -0.89 -16.20
N LEU A 224 -1.66 -0.47 -16.78
CA LEU A 224 -2.81 -1.35 -17.03
C LEU A 224 -2.45 -2.49 -17.98
N GLN A 225 -1.69 -2.24 -19.05
CA GLN A 225 -1.21 -3.28 -19.96
C GLN A 225 -0.39 -4.32 -19.19
N ARG A 226 0.55 -3.89 -18.34
CA ARG A 226 1.31 -4.81 -17.47
C ARG A 226 0.40 -5.61 -16.55
N GLN A 227 -0.57 -4.97 -15.90
CA GLN A 227 -1.52 -5.67 -15.00
C GLN A 227 -2.33 -6.73 -15.76
N VAL A 228 -2.80 -6.42 -16.97
CA VAL A 228 -3.53 -7.35 -17.83
C VAL A 228 -2.62 -8.49 -18.31
N CYS A 229 -1.41 -8.20 -18.78
CA CYS A 229 -0.46 -9.21 -19.22
C CYS A 229 0.00 -10.14 -18.08
N PHE A 230 0.26 -9.59 -16.90
CA PHE A 230 0.82 -10.36 -15.79
C PHE A 230 -0.23 -11.22 -15.08
N PHE A 231 -1.45 -10.72 -14.91
CA PHE A 231 -2.45 -11.33 -14.03
C PHE A 231 -3.80 -11.60 -14.69
N GLY A 232 -3.98 -11.23 -15.95
CA GLY A 232 -5.26 -11.33 -16.63
C GLY A 232 -5.59 -12.76 -17.09
N ASP A 233 -6.82 -13.17 -16.78
CA ASP A 233 -7.55 -14.19 -17.52
C ASP A 233 -8.87 -13.61 -18.04
N ARG A 234 -9.51 -14.29 -19.00
CA ARG A 234 -10.70 -13.76 -19.69
C ARG A 234 -11.88 -13.59 -18.74
N GLU A 235 -12.03 -14.47 -17.76
CA GLU A 235 -13.12 -14.44 -16.80
C GLU A 235 -12.93 -13.29 -15.81
N ALA A 236 -11.71 -13.14 -15.28
CA ALA A 236 -11.34 -12.05 -14.39
C ALA A 236 -11.45 -10.67 -15.05
N LEU A 237 -11.07 -10.56 -16.33
CA LEU A 237 -11.23 -9.32 -17.09
C LEU A 237 -12.71 -8.91 -17.23
N ASN A 238 -13.60 -9.86 -17.55
CA ASN A 238 -15.03 -9.60 -17.61
C ASN A 238 -15.57 -9.14 -16.24
N GLY A 239 -15.10 -9.74 -15.16
CA GLY A 239 -15.41 -9.31 -13.79
C GLY A 239 -14.96 -7.88 -13.51
N LEU A 240 -13.73 -7.51 -13.90
CA LEU A 240 -13.21 -6.14 -13.80
C LEU A 240 -14.08 -5.12 -14.55
N MET A 241 -14.57 -5.45 -15.75
CA MET A 241 -15.46 -4.58 -16.53
C MET A 241 -16.72 -4.18 -15.75
N THR A 242 -17.26 -5.04 -14.88
CA THR A 242 -18.43 -4.70 -14.03
C THR A 242 -18.11 -3.68 -12.92
N HIS A 243 -16.83 -3.49 -12.61
CA HIS A 243 -16.32 -2.58 -11.59
C HIS A 243 -15.89 -1.22 -12.15
N VAL A 244 -15.58 -1.17 -13.46
CA VAL A 244 -15.14 0.05 -14.16
C VAL A 244 -16.14 0.57 -15.20
N GLY A 245 -17.15 -0.24 -15.54
CA GLY A 245 -18.11 -0.03 -16.63
C GLY A 245 -19.22 1.00 -16.38
N ASP A 246 -19.00 1.99 -15.50
CA ASP A 246 -19.87 3.18 -15.50
C ASP A 246 -19.63 4.05 -16.76
N GLU A 247 -18.56 3.77 -17.52
CA GLU A 247 -18.19 4.44 -18.78
C GLU A 247 -17.84 3.39 -19.85
N GLU A 248 -18.56 3.38 -20.97
CA GLU A 248 -18.38 2.41 -22.08
C GLU A 248 -16.93 2.38 -22.61
N VAL A 249 -16.27 3.53 -22.57
CA VAL A 249 -14.86 3.71 -22.96
C VAL A 249 -13.92 2.82 -22.13
N ASN A 250 -14.17 2.64 -20.83
CA ASN A 250 -13.31 1.82 -19.98
C ASN A 250 -13.32 0.34 -20.40
N CYS A 251 -14.49 -0.17 -20.78
CA CYS A 251 -14.63 -1.54 -21.28
C CYS A 251 -13.92 -1.72 -22.63
N GLN A 252 -13.99 -0.72 -23.52
CA GLN A 252 -13.26 -0.73 -24.79
C GLN A 252 -11.75 -0.75 -24.56
N VAL A 253 -11.25 0.11 -23.66
CA VAL A 253 -9.82 0.12 -23.28
C VAL A 253 -9.39 -1.24 -22.74
N LEU A 254 -10.14 -1.86 -21.83
CA LEU A 254 -9.83 -3.20 -21.32
C LEU A 254 -9.83 -4.27 -22.43
N GLY A 255 -10.73 -4.16 -23.41
CA GLY A 255 -10.75 -5.03 -24.59
C GLY A 255 -9.48 -4.90 -25.41
N PHE A 256 -9.06 -3.66 -25.71
CA PHE A 256 -7.81 -3.41 -26.44
C PHE A 256 -6.60 -3.96 -25.71
N LEU A 257 -6.46 -3.68 -24.40
CA LEU A 257 -5.35 -4.19 -23.59
C LEU A 257 -5.30 -5.73 -23.57
N TRP A 258 -6.47 -6.38 -23.53
CA TRP A 258 -6.57 -7.83 -23.55
C TRP A 258 -6.09 -8.45 -24.86
N ASP A 259 -6.52 -7.88 -25.99
CA ASP A 259 -6.14 -8.36 -27.32
C ASP A 259 -4.65 -8.08 -27.59
N ASP A 260 -4.16 -6.92 -27.14
CA ASP A 260 -2.77 -6.50 -27.29
C ASP A 260 -1.80 -7.31 -26.42
N ARG A 261 -2.27 -8.03 -25.39
CA ARG A 261 -1.39 -8.81 -24.48
C ARG A 261 -0.52 -9.86 -25.18
N VAL A 262 -0.90 -10.31 -26.37
CA VAL A 262 -0.17 -11.32 -27.16
C VAL A 262 0.68 -10.69 -28.26
N ALA A 263 0.79 -9.37 -28.29
CA ALA A 263 1.62 -8.67 -29.27
C ALA A 263 3.11 -8.98 -29.06
N ASP A 264 3.84 -9.03 -30.17
CA ASP A 264 5.26 -9.41 -30.22
C ASP A 264 6.22 -8.23 -29.95
N TYR A 265 5.71 -7.00 -29.93
CA TYR A 265 6.51 -5.79 -29.71
C TYR A 265 6.83 -5.53 -28.23
N HIS A 266 6.16 -6.20 -27.30
CA HIS A 266 6.42 -6.12 -25.87
C HIS A 266 6.73 -7.49 -25.27
N SER A 267 7.51 -7.54 -24.19
CA SER A 267 7.99 -8.79 -23.57
C SER A 267 7.18 -9.23 -22.34
N TYR A 268 6.03 -8.60 -22.09
CA TYR A 268 5.22 -8.90 -20.91
C TYR A 268 4.66 -10.32 -20.96
N LYS A 269 4.98 -11.12 -19.94
CA LYS A 269 4.51 -12.51 -19.81
C LYS A 269 3.61 -12.67 -18.58
N PRO A 270 2.65 -13.61 -18.62
CA PRO A 270 1.90 -14.01 -17.44
C PRO A 270 2.82 -14.31 -16.27
N PHE A 271 2.44 -13.88 -15.07
CA PHE A 271 3.25 -14.06 -13.86
C PHE A 271 3.56 -15.53 -13.56
N SER A 272 2.68 -16.45 -13.95
CA SER A 272 2.90 -17.90 -13.86
C SER A 272 4.12 -18.39 -14.64
N GLU A 273 4.50 -17.68 -15.71
CA GLU A 273 5.61 -18.02 -16.60
C GLU A 273 6.95 -17.36 -16.20
N TRP A 274 6.98 -16.59 -15.12
CA TRP A 274 8.19 -15.90 -14.69
C TRP A 274 9.20 -16.92 -14.12
N SER A 275 10.34 -17.05 -14.79
CA SER A 275 11.38 -18.03 -14.45
C SER A 275 12.17 -17.71 -13.18
N ASN A 276 12.21 -16.44 -12.78
CA ASN A 276 12.84 -15.97 -11.55
C ASN A 276 11.97 -16.17 -10.31
N VAL A 277 10.73 -16.66 -10.47
CA VAL A 277 9.84 -17.02 -9.37
C VAL A 277 9.73 -18.55 -9.33
N THR A 278 10.35 -19.17 -8.33
CA THR A 278 10.41 -20.65 -8.21
C THR A 278 9.56 -21.21 -7.08
N ASP A 279 9.09 -20.35 -6.17
CA ASP A 279 8.23 -20.73 -5.04
C ASP A 279 6.77 -20.82 -5.51
N ASP A 280 6.24 -22.05 -5.61
CA ASP A 280 4.88 -22.31 -6.08
C ASP A 280 3.81 -21.80 -5.10
N GLU A 281 4.07 -21.82 -3.79
CA GLU A 281 3.16 -21.26 -2.81
C GLU A 281 3.11 -19.73 -2.94
N PHE A 282 4.25 -19.09 -3.21
CA PHE A 282 4.27 -17.67 -3.52
C PHE A 282 3.48 -17.35 -4.79
N LYS A 283 3.65 -18.16 -5.84
CA LYS A 283 2.89 -18.00 -7.09
C LYS A 283 1.39 -18.10 -6.86
N ASP A 284 0.94 -19.10 -6.11
CA ASP A 284 -0.48 -19.28 -5.82
C ASP A 284 -1.04 -18.11 -4.98
N LEU A 285 -0.30 -17.67 -3.96
CA LEU A 285 -0.68 -16.53 -3.14
C LEU A 285 -0.84 -15.26 -3.98
N ILE A 286 0.15 -14.92 -4.81
CA ILE A 286 0.08 -13.74 -5.68
C ILE A 286 -1.13 -13.85 -6.62
N ARG A 287 -1.32 -14.98 -7.30
CA ARG A 287 -2.45 -15.21 -8.21
C ARG A 287 -3.81 -14.98 -7.54
N ARG A 288 -3.96 -15.42 -6.28
CA ARG A 288 -5.20 -15.19 -5.50
C ARG A 288 -5.42 -13.71 -5.17
N MET A 289 -4.35 -12.98 -4.85
CA MET A 289 -4.42 -11.56 -4.49
C MET A 289 -4.46 -10.61 -5.70
N THR A 290 -4.05 -11.07 -6.89
CA THR A 290 -4.02 -10.24 -8.12
C THR A 290 -5.11 -10.56 -9.13
N ASN A 291 -6.10 -11.39 -8.77
CA ASN A 291 -7.26 -11.62 -9.63
C ASN A 291 -7.86 -10.28 -10.08
N LEU A 292 -7.99 -10.09 -11.40
CA LEU A 292 -8.46 -8.83 -11.97
C LEU A 292 -9.93 -8.55 -11.62
N ASP A 293 -10.74 -9.59 -11.36
CA ASP A 293 -12.08 -9.41 -10.80
C ASP A 293 -11.96 -9.16 -9.28
N PRO A 294 -12.27 -7.94 -8.80
CA PRO A 294 -12.21 -7.63 -7.38
C PRO A 294 -13.09 -8.52 -6.50
N GLN A 295 -14.18 -9.11 -7.04
CA GLN A 295 -15.06 -10.01 -6.28
C GLN A 295 -14.49 -11.41 -6.09
N LYS A 296 -13.59 -11.84 -6.97
CA LYS A 296 -12.92 -13.15 -6.90
C LYS A 296 -11.52 -13.08 -6.28
N ARG A 297 -11.04 -11.88 -6.04
CA ARG A 297 -9.77 -11.62 -5.36
C ARG A 297 -9.87 -12.09 -3.90
N ALA A 298 -8.85 -12.80 -3.43
CA ALA A 298 -8.79 -13.22 -2.04
C ALA A 298 -8.89 -12.02 -1.09
N THR A 299 -9.53 -12.22 0.05
CA THR A 299 -9.52 -11.26 1.15
C THR A 299 -8.15 -11.23 1.83
N ALA A 300 -7.86 -10.15 2.55
CA ALA A 300 -6.64 -10.06 3.36
C ALA A 300 -6.54 -11.20 4.40
N ARG A 301 -7.67 -11.67 4.93
CA ARG A 301 -7.74 -12.78 5.88
C ARG A 301 -7.40 -14.12 5.22
N GLU A 302 -8.01 -14.43 4.08
CA GLU A 302 -7.71 -15.66 3.33
C GLU A 302 -6.25 -15.69 2.87
N ALA A 303 -5.71 -14.55 2.43
CA ALA A 303 -4.31 -14.44 2.07
C ALA A 303 -3.37 -14.64 3.28
N LEU A 304 -3.76 -14.20 4.48
CA LEU A 304 -2.98 -14.37 5.71
C LEU A 304 -2.91 -15.84 6.17
N GLU A 305 -3.98 -16.60 5.90
CA GLU A 305 -4.09 -18.03 6.21
C GLU A 305 -3.37 -18.92 5.17
N HIS A 306 -2.80 -18.33 4.11
CA HIS A 306 -2.11 -19.06 3.06
C HIS A 306 -0.81 -19.74 3.56
N PRO A 307 -0.51 -20.98 3.13
CA PRO A 307 0.68 -21.74 3.55
C PRO A 307 2.01 -21.00 3.39
N TRP A 308 2.11 -20.13 2.38
CA TRP A 308 3.30 -19.31 2.16
C TRP A 308 3.73 -18.48 3.39
N PHE A 309 2.79 -18.10 4.26
CA PHE A 309 3.07 -17.36 5.50
C PHE A 309 3.29 -18.26 6.73
N ALA A 310 3.26 -19.59 6.59
CA ALA A 310 3.49 -20.53 7.69
C ALA A 310 4.90 -20.36 8.28
N GLY A 311 5.01 -20.42 9.61
CA GLY A 311 6.29 -20.32 10.33
C GLY A 311 6.95 -18.94 10.36
N CYS A 312 6.34 -17.90 9.79
CA CYS A 312 6.91 -16.54 9.73
C CYS A 312 6.32 -15.60 10.79
N GLU A 313 6.39 -15.99 12.07
CA GLU A 313 5.91 -15.14 13.17
C GLU A 313 6.94 -14.09 13.60
N ILE A 314 6.43 -12.94 14.02
CA ILE A 314 7.18 -11.95 14.83
C ILE A 314 6.78 -12.24 16.27
N TYR A 315 7.77 -12.45 17.14
CA TYR A 315 7.57 -12.68 18.56
C TYR A 315 7.72 -11.39 19.35
#